data_AF-A0A1C6GFM1-F1
#
_entry.id   AF-A0A1C6GFM1-F1
#
_cell.length_a   1.000
_cell.length_b   1.000
_cell.length_c   1.000
_cell.angle_alpha   90.00
_cell.angle_beta   90.00
_cell.angle_gamma   90.00
#
_symmetry.space_group_name_H-M   'P 1'
#
loop_
_entity.id
_entity.type
_entity.pdbx_description
1 polymer ?
#
loop_
_entity_poly.entity_id
_entity_poly.type
_entity_poly.pdbx_seq_one_letter_code
_entity_poly.pdbx_strand_id
1 'polypeptide(L)'
;MFDYIYEWVRNIACYMVLVTAFIQIVPGNDYKKYIRFFTGIILIILLMTPVLKLLGMGSGFWDIYEGKAYEEQRREMEEAAELWNNLEISEYVADPEKFTEEDDIQIEVGEISIGH
;
A
#
# COMPACT_ATOMS: atom_id res chain seq x y z
N MET A 1 6.70 12.46 15.70
CA MET A 1 5.95 11.35 16.35
C MET A 1 4.68 11.87 17.01
N PHE A 2 4.75 12.94 17.80
CA PHE A 2 3.58 13.57 18.42
C PHE A 2 2.66 14.26 17.40
N ASP A 3 3.16 14.65 16.23
CA ASP A 3 2.36 15.30 15.17
C ASP A 3 1.20 14.42 14.70
N TYR A 4 1.42 13.10 14.61
CA TYR A 4 0.38 12.14 14.27
C TYR A 4 -0.73 12.09 15.33
N ILE A 5 -0.36 12.13 16.61
CA ILE A 5 -1.31 12.17 17.71
C ILE A 5 -2.06 13.51 17.72
N TYR A 6 -1.36 14.61 17.44
CA TYR A 6 -1.95 15.94 17.38
C TYR A 6 -2.98 16.07 16.25
N GLU A 7 -2.63 15.63 15.05
CA GLU A 7 -3.54 15.60 13.90
C GLU A 7 -4.73 14.68 14.14
N TRP A 8 -4.50 13.53 14.77
CA TRP A 8 -5.55 12.61 15.15
C TRP A 8 -6.53 13.21 16.18
N VAL A 9 -6.02 13.79 17.27
CA VAL A 9 -6.86 14.47 18.27
C VAL A 9 -7.61 15.64 17.63
N ARG A 10 -6.98 16.38 16.72
CA ARG A 10 -7.62 17.44 15.95
C ARG A 10 -8.78 16.91 15.10
N ASN A 11 -8.61 15.77 14.43
CA ASN A 11 -9.68 15.14 13.65
C ASN A 11 -10.86 14.70 14.52
N ILE A 12 -10.60 14.15 15.72
CA ILE A 12 -11.66 13.83 16.70
C ILE A 12 -12.37 15.09 17.16
N ALA A 13 -11.62 16.15 17.49
CA ALA A 13 -12.21 17.41 17.94
C ALA A 13 -13.10 18.03 16.86
N CYS A 14 -12.64 18.06 15.60
CA CYS A 14 -13.44 18.50 14.46
C CYS A 14 -14.71 17.63 14.30
N TYR A 15 -14.59 16.31 14.39
CA TYR A 15 -15.73 15.40 14.34
C TYR A 15 -16.76 15.67 15.46
N MET A 16 -16.30 15.86 16.70
CA MET A 16 -17.18 16.15 17.85
C MET A 16 -17.96 17.45 17.67
N VAL A 17 -17.32 18.49 17.14
CA VAL A 17 -17.97 19.78 16.85
C VAL A 17 -19.03 19.60 15.76
N LEU A 18 -18.71 18.87 14.68
CA LEU A 18 -19.65 18.60 13.60
C LEU A 18 -20.87 17.78 14.07
N VAL A 19 -20.64 16.72 14.84
CA VAL A 19 -21.72 15.89 15.40
C VAL A 19 -22.61 16.71 16.33
N THR A 20 -22.02 17.57 17.16
CA THR A 20 -22.77 18.42 18.08
C THR A 20 -23.66 19.41 17.33
N ALA A 21 -23.10 20.07 16.30
CA ALA A 21 -23.87 20.97 15.43
C ALA A 21 -25.00 20.21 14.70
N PHE A 22 -24.71 19.01 14.18
CA PHE A 22 -25.71 18.18 13.51
C PHE A 22 -26.87 17.79 14.43
N ILE A 23 -26.57 17.38 15.67
CA ILE A 23 -27.59 17.04 16.68
C ILE A 23 -28.45 18.26 17.06
N GLN A 24 -27.86 19.46 17.09
CA GLN A 24 -28.59 20.71 17.39
C GLN A 24 -29.53 21.13 16.24
N ILE A 25 -29.13 20.88 14.99
CA ILE A 25 -29.94 21.19 13.80
C ILE A 25 -31.16 20.27 13.68
N VAL A 26 -31.07 19.02 14.14
CA VAL A 26 -32.17 18.04 14.04
C VAL A 26 -33.28 18.36 15.05
N PRO A 27 -34.49 18.80 14.60
CA PRO A 27 -35.64 19.00 15.46
C PRO A 27 -36.44 17.69 15.52
N GLY A 28 -36.39 17.01 16.67
CA GLY A 28 -37.09 15.75 16.88
C GLY A 28 -36.39 14.92 17.97
N ASN A 29 -37.07 14.67 19.08
CA ASN A 29 -36.45 14.01 20.24
C ASN A 29 -36.20 12.51 19.98
N ASP A 30 -37.03 11.88 19.16
CA ASP A 30 -36.97 10.43 18.90
C ASP A 30 -35.79 10.05 18.02
N TYR A 31 -35.48 10.84 16.98
CA TYR A 31 -34.36 10.59 16.07
C TYR A 31 -32.99 10.91 16.67
N LYS A 32 -32.92 11.81 17.66
CA LYS A 32 -31.67 12.15 18.35
C LYS A 32 -31.03 10.94 19.01
N LYS A 33 -31.82 9.97 19.50
CA LYS A 33 -31.30 8.75 20.13
C LYS A 33 -30.51 7.90 19.14
N TYR A 34 -31.04 7.70 17.94
CA TYR A 34 -30.41 6.90 16.89
C TYR A 34 -29.17 7.59 16.31
N ILE A 35 -29.24 8.89 16.08
CA ILE A 35 -28.10 9.69 15.59
C ILE A 35 -26.97 9.69 16.62
N ARG A 36 -27.29 9.83 17.91
CA ARG A 36 -26.30 9.77 18.99
C ARG A 36 -25.63 8.40 19.10
N PHE A 37 -26.40 7.33 18.87
CA PHE A 37 -25.85 5.98 18.88
C PHE A 37 -24.91 5.74 17.69
N PHE A 38 -25.33 6.14 16.49
CA PHE A 38 -24.55 6.01 15.26
C PHE A 38 -23.24 6.81 15.33
N THR A 39 -23.32 8.05 15.79
CA THR A 39 -22.14 8.92 15.97
C THR A 39 -21.19 8.40 17.07
N GLY A 40 -21.71 7.70 18.07
CA GLY A 40 -20.89 6.97 19.04
C GLY A 40 -20.14 5.78 18.42
N ILE A 41 -20.79 5.00 17.55
CA ILE A 41 -20.13 3.90 16.83
C ILE A 41 -19.05 4.43 15.89
N ILE A 42 -19.34 5.48 15.12
CA ILE A 42 -18.36 6.12 14.26
C ILE A 42 -17.16 6.61 15.09
N LEU A 43 -17.40 7.20 16.27
CA LEU A 43 -16.32 7.62 17.16
C LEU A 43 -15.46 6.44 17.60
N ILE A 44 -16.07 5.31 18.00
CA ILE A 44 -15.34 4.11 18.40
C ILE A 44 -14.47 3.57 17.24
N ILE A 45 -14.99 3.57 16.01
CA ILE A 45 -14.24 3.16 14.81
C ILE A 45 -13.09 4.14 14.54
N LEU A 46 -13.32 5.44 14.68
CA LEU A 46 -12.30 6.49 14.51
C LEU A 46 -11.19 6.38 15.57
N LEU A 47 -11.54 5.94 16.79
CA LEU A 47 -10.62 5.67 17.89
C LEU A 47 -9.92 4.32 17.76
N MET A 48 -10.40 3.39 16.93
CA MET A 48 -9.80 2.05 16.82
C MET A 48 -8.39 2.12 16.22
N THR A 49 -8.19 2.81 15.10
CA THR A 49 -6.89 2.97 14.43
C THR A 49 -5.74 3.48 15.33
N PRO A 50 -5.88 4.61 16.05
CA PRO A 50 -4.85 5.13 16.97
C PRO A 50 -4.67 4.22 18.19
N VAL A 51 -5.73 3.58 18.71
CA VAL A 51 -5.66 2.68 19.87
C VAL A 51 -4.89 1.42 19.49
N LEU A 52 -5.14 0.86 18.30
CA LEU A 52 -4.37 -0.26 17.75
C LEU A 52 -2.89 0.11 17.54
N LYS A 53 -2.61 1.34 17.10
CA LYS A 53 -1.23 1.87 17.00
C LYS A 53 -0.58 2.04 18.36
N LEU A 54 -1.28 2.57 19.36
CA LEU A 54 -0.79 2.73 20.74
C LEU A 54 -0.55 1.39 21.43
N LEU A 55 -1.35 0.37 21.10
CA LEU A 55 -1.17 -1.01 21.56
C LEU A 55 -0.08 -1.78 20.79
N GLY A 56 0.67 -1.12 19.88
CA GLY A 56 1.76 -1.72 19.13
C GLY A 56 1.32 -2.70 18.03
N MET A 57 0.02 -2.86 17.78
CA MET A 57 -0.53 -3.69 16.70
C MET A 57 -0.60 -2.97 15.35
N GLY A 58 -0.46 -1.64 15.34
CA GLY A 58 -0.70 -0.83 14.14
C GLY A 58 0.40 -0.86 13.06
N SER A 59 1.62 -1.31 13.37
CA SER A 59 2.71 -1.46 12.39
C SER A 59 2.81 -2.90 11.87
N GLY A 60 2.75 -3.90 12.75
CA GLY A 60 2.92 -5.30 12.37
C GLY A 60 1.83 -5.86 11.46
N PHE A 61 0.60 -5.31 11.49
CA PHE A 61 -0.48 -5.83 10.64
C PHE A 61 -0.27 -5.51 9.16
N TRP A 62 0.21 -4.30 8.85
CA TRP A 62 0.52 -3.91 7.47
C TRP A 62 1.80 -4.57 6.97
N ASP A 63 2.85 -4.64 7.80
CA ASP A 63 4.10 -5.33 7.42
C ASP A 63 3.88 -6.81 7.11
N ILE A 64 3.04 -7.51 7.90
CA ILE A 64 2.71 -8.92 7.64
C ILE A 64 1.86 -9.07 6.37
N TYR A 65 0.91 -8.16 6.14
CA TYR A 65 0.05 -8.19 4.94
C TYR A 65 0.84 -7.90 3.66
N GLU A 66 1.71 -6.90 3.69
CA GLU A 66 2.52 -6.47 2.55
C GLU A 66 3.65 -7.48 2.27
N GLY A 67 4.27 -8.05 3.31
CA GLY A 67 5.24 -9.15 3.16
C GLY A 67 4.65 -10.38 2.49
N LYS A 68 3.44 -10.79 2.87
CA LYS A 68 2.71 -11.91 2.25
C LYS A 68 2.40 -11.65 0.78
N ALA A 69 1.88 -10.46 0.46
CA ALA A 69 1.53 -10.09 -0.91
C ALA A 69 2.77 -9.98 -1.82
N TYR A 70 3.86 -9.44 -1.28
CA TYR A 70 5.13 -9.30 -2.01
C TYR A 70 5.81 -10.65 -2.26
N GLU A 71 5.78 -11.57 -1.28
CA GLU A 71 6.28 -12.93 -1.44
C GLU A 71 5.51 -13.71 -2.51
N GLU A 72 4.19 -13.58 -2.54
CA GLU A 72 3.35 -14.24 -3.53
C GLU A 72 3.62 -13.70 -4.95
N GLN A 73 3.71 -12.38 -5.11
CA GLN A 73 4.04 -11.76 -6.39
C GLN A 73 5.44 -12.16 -6.88
N ARG A 74 6.43 -12.25 -5.97
CA ARG A 74 7.78 -12.72 -6.33
C ARG A 74 7.76 -14.16 -6.84
N ARG A 75 7.00 -15.04 -6.18
CA ARG A 75 6.86 -16.43 -6.59
C ARG A 75 6.28 -16.55 -7.99
N GLU A 76 5.24 -15.78 -8.31
CA GLU A 76 4.65 -15.75 -9.65
C GLU A 76 5.64 -15.24 -10.72
N MET A 77 6.47 -14.24 -10.39
CA MET A 77 7.52 -13.75 -11.29
C MET A 77 8.63 -14.78 -11.50
N GLU A 78 9.03 -15.49 -10.46
CA GLU A 78 10.01 -16.59 -10.54
C GLU A 78 9.48 -17.75 -11.39
N GLU A 79 8.23 -18.18 -11.17
CA GLU A 79 7.57 -19.21 -11.98
C GLU A 79 7.45 -18.78 -13.46
N ALA A 80 7.09 -17.51 -13.73
CA ALA A 80 7.04 -16.99 -15.09
C ALA A 80 8.45 -16.96 -15.73
N ALA A 81 9.48 -16.53 -15.00
CA ALA A 81 10.86 -16.49 -15.50
C ALA A 81 11.39 -17.90 -15.82
N GLU A 82 11.07 -18.91 -15.01
CA GLU A 82 11.42 -20.30 -15.29
C GLU A 82 10.72 -20.84 -16.55
N LEU A 83 9.45 -20.49 -16.77
CA LEU A 83 8.73 -20.85 -17.99
C LEU A 83 9.36 -20.21 -19.24
N TRP A 84 9.70 -18.92 -19.18
CA TRP A 84 10.38 -18.23 -20.27
C TRP A 84 11.74 -18.85 -20.59
N ASN A 85 12.55 -19.11 -19.56
CA ASN A 85 13.87 -19.73 -19.72
C ASN A 85 13.76 -21.15 -20.31
N ASN A 86 12.82 -21.96 -19.83
CA ASN A 86 12.60 -23.31 -20.38
C ASN A 86 12.09 -23.28 -21.83
N LEU A 87 11.28 -22.29 -22.22
CA LEU A 87 10.84 -22.11 -23.61
C LEU A 87 12.00 -21.66 -24.50
N GLU A 88 12.82 -20.72 -24.04
CA GLU A 88 14.01 -20.23 -24.74
C GLU A 88 15.05 -21.35 -24.93
N ILE A 89 15.27 -22.17 -23.89
CA ILE A 89 16.11 -23.38 -23.97
C ILE A 89 15.50 -24.41 -24.92
N SER A 90 14.18 -24.63 -24.90
CA SER A 90 13.51 -25.57 -25.80
C SER A 90 13.59 -25.11 -27.26
N GLU A 91 13.47 -23.81 -27.52
CA GLU A 91 13.62 -23.24 -28.86
C GLU A 91 15.07 -23.39 -29.34
N TYR A 92 16.05 -23.15 -28.44
CA TYR A 92 17.48 -23.35 -28.71
C TYR A 92 17.85 -24.82 -29.01
N VAL A 93 17.25 -25.78 -28.31
CA VAL A 93 17.49 -27.22 -28.53
C VAL A 93 16.79 -27.71 -29.80
N ALA A 94 15.66 -27.11 -30.17
CA ALA A 94 14.91 -27.47 -31.37
C ALA A 94 15.53 -26.92 -32.67
N ASP A 95 16.20 -25.77 -32.61
CA ASP A 95 16.84 -25.13 -33.77
C ASP A 95 18.17 -24.44 -33.40
N PRO A 96 19.29 -25.20 -33.33
CA PRO A 96 20.59 -24.67 -32.97
C PRO A 96 21.25 -23.78 -34.05
N GLU A 97 20.64 -23.61 -35.23
CA GLU A 97 21.21 -22.84 -36.35
C GLU A 97 20.82 -21.34 -36.33
N LYS A 98 19.88 -20.94 -35.45
CA LYS A 98 19.35 -19.56 -35.35
C LYS A 98 20.35 -18.50 -34.82
N PHE A 99 21.57 -18.89 -34.45
CA PHE A 99 22.61 -18.00 -33.88
C PHE A 99 23.55 -17.36 -34.92
N THR A 100 23.18 -17.32 -36.20
CA THR A 100 24.03 -16.72 -37.26
C THR A 100 23.59 -15.35 -37.75
N GLU A 101 22.61 -14.70 -37.12
CA GLU A 101 22.37 -13.26 -37.34
C GLU A 101 22.81 -12.45 -36.11
N GLU A 102 23.81 -11.61 -36.36
CA GLU A 102 24.44 -10.65 -35.45
C GLU A 102 23.40 -9.71 -34.82
N ASP A 103 23.11 -9.84 -33.53
CA ASP A 103 22.67 -8.69 -32.72
C ASP A 103 23.91 -8.11 -32.01
N ASP A 104 24.51 -7.17 -32.72
CA ASP A 104 25.66 -6.38 -32.32
C ASP A 104 25.23 -5.45 -31.17
N ILE A 105 25.41 -5.88 -29.90
CA ILE A 105 25.26 -4.98 -28.75
C ILE A 105 26.45 -4.01 -28.76
N GLN A 106 26.36 -2.96 -29.55
CA GLN A 106 27.31 -1.84 -29.53
C GLN A 106 27.08 -1.00 -28.27
N ILE A 107 27.93 -1.20 -27.26
CA ILE A 107 28.05 -0.25 -26.15
C ILE A 107 28.99 0.88 -26.59
N GLU A 108 28.41 1.98 -27.05
CA GLU A 108 29.16 3.18 -27.39
C GLU A 108 29.56 3.93 -26.09
N VAL A 109 30.81 3.78 -25.67
CA VAL A 109 31.37 4.51 -24.52
C VAL A 109 31.79 5.90 -24.99
N GLY A 110 30.91 6.88 -24.81
CA GLY A 110 31.20 8.30 -25.02
C GLY A 110 32.30 8.81 -24.08
N GLU A 111 33.20 9.64 -24.63
CA GLU A 111 34.51 10.01 -24.11
C GLU A 111 34.53 10.60 -22.69
N ILE A 112 35.52 10.19 -21.90
CA ILE A 112 35.98 10.97 -20.74
C ILE A 112 37.47 11.23 -20.93
N SER A 113 37.80 12.42 -21.46
CA SER A 113 39.13 12.98 -21.31
C SER A 113 39.09 14.04 -20.20
N ILE A 114 39.77 13.74 -19.10
CA ILE A 114 39.92 14.60 -17.93
C ILE A 114 41.21 15.41 -18.12
N GLY A 115 41.11 16.74 -18.04
CA GLY A 115 42.24 17.66 -17.86
C GLY A 115 42.34 18.74 -18.93
N HIS A 116 42.85 19.95 -18.69
CA HIS A 116 43.18 20.76 -17.50
C HIS A 116 43.45 22.17 -18.06
#